data_AF-Q5S7X4-F1
#
_entry.id   AF-Q5S7X4-F1
#
_cell.length_a   1.000
_cell.length_b   1.000
_cell.length_c   1.000
_cell.angle_alpha   90.00
_cell.angle_beta   90.00
_cell.angle_gamma   90.00
#
_symmetry.space_group_name_H-M   'P 1'
#
loop_
_entity.id
_entity.type
_entity.pdbx_description
1 polymer ?
#
loop_
_entity_poly.entity_id
_entity_poly.type
_entity_poly.pdbx_seq_one_letter_code
_entity_poly.pdbx_strand_id
1 'polypeptide(L)'
;HVQRMAEPAYIVKWNIQDAIDAYAGKKVNYLRQKLDVAYQPGHIDTSLGETRDADGKWLVSLNNISKDRFLAVGPLHPDYDQLIPISGDQMVLVPSAPVLSEPHIAVIIPRELMAGKVKGIWDRIHPFFAETVAQATKHRIVLEKHSKVIREGFGRFVYMTSSAPTFGLNSFTANHDKVETVVDTNIDDI
;
A
#
# COMPACT_ATOMS: atom_id res chain seq x y z
N HIS A 1 -3.53 -0.39 -36.84
CA HIS A 1 -4.05 -1.23 -35.75
C HIS A 1 -4.98 -0.35 -34.92
N VAL A 2 -6.27 -0.33 -35.24
CA VAL A 2 -7.26 0.54 -34.60
C VAL A 2 -7.99 -0.33 -33.57
N GLN A 3 -7.50 -0.35 -32.34
CA GLN A 3 -8.26 -0.89 -31.23
C GLN A 3 -9.38 0.12 -30.95
N ARG A 4 -10.59 -0.15 -31.44
CA ARG A 4 -11.81 0.51 -30.92
C ARG A 4 -12.01 0.02 -29.49
N MET A 5 -11.30 0.59 -28.52
CA MET A 5 -11.60 0.47 -27.09
C MET A 5 -12.23 1.77 -26.58
N ALA A 6 -13.38 2.10 -27.18
CA ALA A 6 -14.28 3.15 -26.70
C ALA A 6 -15.58 2.49 -26.26
N GLU A 7 -15.48 1.44 -25.43
CA GLU A 7 -16.62 1.14 -24.57
C GLU A 7 -16.73 2.27 -23.54
N PRO A 8 -17.92 2.84 -23.35
CA PRO A 8 -18.14 3.84 -22.32
C PRO A 8 -17.76 3.28 -20.94
N ALA A 9 -16.95 4.02 -20.18
CA ALA A 9 -16.51 3.63 -18.85
C ALA A 9 -17.38 4.36 -17.82
N TYR A 10 -18.26 3.61 -17.15
CA TYR A 10 -19.22 4.17 -16.19
C TYR A 10 -19.17 3.46 -14.85
N ILE A 11 -19.36 4.24 -13.79
CA ILE A 11 -19.90 3.72 -12.52
C ILE A 11 -21.40 3.93 -12.50
N VAL A 12 -22.15 2.91 -12.08
CA VAL A 12 -23.61 2.94 -12.05
C VAL A 12 -24.08 2.87 -10.59
N LYS A 13 -24.78 3.91 -10.13
CA LYS A 13 -25.49 3.91 -8.85
C LYS A 13 -26.88 3.33 -9.07
N TRP A 14 -27.24 2.32 -8.30
CA TRP A 14 -28.55 1.66 -8.37
C TRP A 14 -29.02 1.23 -6.98
N ASN A 15 -30.32 0.98 -6.83
CA ASN A 15 -30.91 0.54 -5.57
C ASN A 15 -31.36 -0.92 -5.64
N ILE A 16 -30.93 -1.72 -4.66
CA ILE A 16 -31.18 -3.17 -4.63
C ILE A 16 -32.67 -3.47 -4.45
N GLN A 17 -33.37 -2.78 -3.54
CA GLN A 17 -34.78 -3.05 -3.28
C GLN A 17 -35.65 -2.70 -4.49
N ASP A 18 -35.39 -1.56 -5.14
CA ASP A 18 -36.08 -1.19 -6.38
C ASP A 18 -35.79 -2.19 -7.51
N ALA A 19 -34.58 -2.75 -7.59
CA ALA A 19 -34.25 -3.76 -8.59
C ALA A 19 -35.03 -5.06 -8.34
N ILE A 20 -35.17 -5.48 -7.07
CA ILE A 20 -36.01 -6.61 -6.67
C ILE A 20 -37.49 -6.34 -7.01
N ASP A 21 -37.99 -5.15 -6.70
CA ASP A 21 -39.36 -4.73 -6.98
C ASP A 21 -39.65 -4.68 -8.49
N ALA A 22 -38.71 -4.15 -9.28
CA ALA A 22 -38.80 -4.15 -10.73
C ALA A 22 -38.82 -5.58 -11.30
N TYR A 23 -37.99 -6.47 -10.75
CA TYR A 23 -37.98 -7.89 -11.11
C TYR A 23 -39.31 -8.59 -10.79
N ALA A 24 -39.98 -8.19 -9.71
CA ALA A 24 -41.32 -8.65 -9.34
C ALA A 24 -42.47 -8.03 -10.19
N GLY A 25 -42.15 -7.21 -11.19
CA GLY A 25 -43.11 -6.64 -12.13
C GLY A 25 -43.66 -5.26 -11.73
N LYS A 26 -43.17 -4.65 -10.64
CA LYS A 26 -43.51 -3.25 -10.32
C LYS A 26 -42.85 -2.31 -11.33
N LYS A 27 -43.55 -1.26 -11.74
CA LYS A 27 -42.99 -0.19 -12.58
C LYS A 27 -42.19 0.79 -11.73
N VAL A 28 -40.94 0.46 -11.43
CA VAL A 28 -40.00 1.30 -10.67
C VAL A 28 -38.65 1.39 -11.39
N ASN A 29 -38.01 2.57 -11.35
CA ASN A 29 -36.67 2.76 -11.92
C ASN A 29 -35.61 2.54 -10.84
N TYR A 30 -34.85 1.44 -10.92
CA TYR A 30 -33.79 1.10 -9.97
C TYR A 30 -32.43 1.79 -10.26
N LEU A 31 -32.25 2.36 -11.46
CA LEU A 31 -31.04 3.08 -11.83
C LEU A 31 -31.11 4.54 -11.35
N ARG A 32 -30.10 4.98 -10.58
CA ARG A 32 -30.04 6.32 -9.99
C ARG A 32 -29.16 7.27 -10.78
N GLN A 33 -27.99 6.80 -11.21
CA GLN A 33 -27.01 7.63 -11.91
C GLN A 33 -26.02 6.74 -12.68
N LYS A 34 -25.50 7.28 -13.79
CA LYS A 34 -24.25 6.81 -14.43
C LYS A 34 -23.24 7.95 -14.35
N LEU A 35 -22.03 7.67 -13.88
CA LEU A 35 -20.93 8.63 -13.81
C LEU A 35 -19.81 8.16 -14.74
N ASP A 36 -19.38 9.03 -15.66
CA ASP A 36 -18.21 8.78 -16.50
C ASP A 36 -16.94 8.67 -15.65
N VAL A 37 -16.17 7.61 -15.91
CA VAL A 37 -14.83 7.39 -15.35
C VAL A 37 -13.84 7.12 -16.48
N ALA A 38 -12.55 7.32 -16.21
CA ALA A 38 -11.48 7.25 -17.20
C ALA A 38 -10.38 6.31 -16.69
N TYR A 39 -10.03 5.23 -17.38
CA TYR A 39 -10.86 4.47 -18.30
C TYR A 39 -10.77 2.99 -17.94
N GLN A 40 -11.78 2.22 -18.35
CA GLN A 40 -11.82 0.77 -18.10
C GLN A 40 -11.75 0.46 -16.59
N PRO A 41 -12.78 0.87 -15.80
CA PRO A 41 -12.83 0.54 -14.38
C PRO A 41 -12.83 -0.98 -14.20
N GLY A 42 -11.97 -1.46 -13.31
CA GLY A 42 -11.94 -2.82 -12.81
C GLY A 42 -12.77 -2.91 -11.53
N HIS A 43 -12.08 -2.98 -10.39
CA HIS A 43 -12.74 -2.96 -9.09
C HIS A 43 -13.19 -1.57 -8.68
N ILE A 44 -14.24 -1.54 -7.86
CA ILE A 44 -14.69 -0.36 -7.13
C ILE A 44 -14.88 -0.73 -5.67
N ASP A 45 -14.40 0.13 -4.78
CA ASP A 45 -14.44 -0.11 -3.34
C ASP A 45 -15.00 1.11 -2.61
N THR A 46 -15.74 0.89 -1.53
CA THR A 46 -16.31 1.98 -0.73
C THR A 46 -15.68 2.03 0.65
N SER A 47 -15.69 3.21 1.29
CA SER A 47 -15.22 3.36 2.67
C SER A 47 -16.00 2.46 3.62
N LEU A 48 -15.25 1.57 4.29
CA LEU A 48 -15.78 0.50 5.14
C LEU A 48 -16.76 -0.47 4.42
N GLY A 49 -16.74 -0.51 3.08
CA GLY A 49 -17.75 -1.18 2.25
C GLY A 49 -17.89 -2.69 2.45
N GLU A 50 -16.81 -3.36 2.82
CA GLU A 50 -16.78 -4.80 3.11
C GLU A 50 -17.00 -5.11 4.61
N THR A 51 -17.54 -4.16 5.36
CA THR A 51 -17.79 -4.29 6.79
C THR A 51 -19.25 -3.94 7.13
N ARG A 52 -19.67 -4.21 8.37
CA ARG A 52 -20.97 -3.76 8.88
C ARG A 52 -21.06 -2.23 9.04
N ASP A 53 -19.92 -1.54 9.01
CA ASP A 53 -19.78 -0.12 9.28
C ASP A 53 -19.65 0.72 8.00
N ALA A 54 -20.07 0.17 6.85
CA ALA A 54 -20.10 0.90 5.58
C ALA A 54 -20.75 2.28 5.75
N ASP A 55 -19.99 3.34 5.46
CA ASP A 55 -20.35 4.70 5.88
C ASP A 55 -20.94 5.57 4.76
N GLY A 56 -20.93 5.07 3.52
CA GLY A 56 -21.50 5.72 2.35
C GLY A 56 -20.84 7.07 2.02
N LYS A 57 -19.57 7.30 2.37
CA LYS A 57 -18.90 8.58 2.12
C LYS A 57 -18.07 8.61 0.85
N TRP A 58 -17.27 7.58 0.62
CA TRP A 58 -16.32 7.53 -0.48
C TRP A 58 -16.44 6.24 -1.27
N LEU A 59 -16.20 6.35 -2.56
CA LEU A 59 -15.98 5.26 -3.50
C LEU A 59 -14.66 5.54 -4.22
N VAL A 60 -13.84 4.50 -4.42
CA VAL A 60 -12.69 4.55 -5.33
C VAL A 60 -12.97 3.64 -6.52
N SER A 61 -12.65 4.11 -7.72
CA SER A 61 -12.72 3.34 -8.96
C SER A 61 -11.31 3.08 -9.46
N LEU A 62 -10.90 1.82 -9.51
CA LEU A 62 -9.56 1.41 -9.93
C LEU A 62 -9.57 1.18 -11.44
N ASN A 63 -8.93 2.07 -12.20
CA ASN A 63 -9.07 2.11 -13.65
C ASN A 63 -7.74 1.76 -14.35
N ASN A 64 -7.76 0.70 -15.14
CA ASN A 64 -6.56 0.07 -15.70
C ASN A 64 -5.91 0.84 -16.86
N ILE A 65 -6.53 1.92 -17.35
CA ILE A 65 -5.99 2.69 -18.47
C ILE A 65 -6.18 4.18 -18.22
N SER A 66 -5.06 4.92 -18.12
CA SER A 66 -5.10 6.38 -17.93
C SER A 66 -5.09 7.19 -19.23
N LYS A 67 -4.60 6.66 -20.35
CA LYS A 67 -4.55 7.34 -21.66
C LYS A 67 -4.08 8.81 -21.58
N ASP A 68 -4.95 9.74 -21.92
CA ASP A 68 -4.75 11.20 -22.03
C ASP A 68 -5.00 11.94 -20.71
N ARG A 69 -5.21 11.24 -19.60
CA ARG A 69 -5.49 11.86 -18.29
C ARG A 69 -4.25 12.47 -17.64
N PHE A 70 -3.06 12.10 -18.09
CA PHE A 70 -1.78 12.57 -17.57
C PHE A 70 -0.79 12.94 -18.69
N LEU A 71 0.32 13.57 -18.31
CA LEU A 71 1.44 13.79 -19.23
C LEU A 71 1.99 12.44 -19.71
N ALA A 72 2.38 12.39 -20.98
CA ALA A 72 2.99 11.20 -21.56
C ALA A 72 4.34 10.89 -20.89
N VAL A 73 4.50 9.64 -20.42
CA VAL A 73 5.69 9.18 -19.68
C VAL A 73 6.41 8.02 -20.38
N GLY A 74 6.09 7.78 -21.66
CA GLY A 74 6.64 6.69 -22.46
C GLY A 74 5.64 5.56 -22.67
N PRO A 75 6.10 4.36 -23.06
CA PRO A 75 5.20 3.26 -23.42
C PRO A 75 4.35 2.71 -22.27
N LEU A 76 4.88 2.76 -21.03
CA LEU A 76 4.17 2.33 -19.83
C LEU A 76 3.55 3.55 -19.14
N HIS A 77 2.23 3.70 -19.27
CA HIS A 77 1.47 4.74 -18.59
C HIS A 77 1.04 4.26 -17.20
N PRO A 78 0.80 5.18 -16.24
CA PRO A 78 0.22 4.81 -14.96
C PRO A 78 -1.25 4.40 -15.12
N ASP A 79 -1.81 3.79 -14.08
CA ASP A 79 -3.25 3.60 -13.91
C ASP A 79 -3.89 4.86 -13.33
N TYR A 80 -5.23 4.88 -13.28
CA TYR A 80 -5.97 6.07 -12.84
C TYR A 80 -7.06 5.75 -11.81
N ASP A 81 -6.66 5.66 -10.55
CA ASP A 81 -7.59 5.45 -9.45
C ASP A 81 -8.37 6.74 -9.17
N GLN A 82 -9.69 6.69 -9.35
CA GLN A 82 -10.55 7.86 -9.23
C GLN A 82 -11.37 7.84 -7.94
N LEU A 83 -11.20 8.89 -7.13
CA LEU A 83 -11.96 9.08 -5.90
C LEU A 83 -13.29 9.78 -6.20
N ILE A 84 -14.37 9.26 -5.63
CA ILE A 84 -15.75 9.67 -5.87
C ILE A 84 -16.46 9.81 -4.51
N PRO A 85 -16.75 11.03 -4.02
CA PRO A 85 -17.69 11.22 -2.91
C PRO A 85 -19.08 10.71 -3.27
N ILE A 86 -19.68 9.96 -2.35
CA ILE A 86 -21.00 9.33 -2.50
C ILE A 86 -21.96 9.62 -1.33
N SER A 87 -21.62 10.56 -0.45
CA SER A 87 -22.43 10.95 0.70
C SER A 87 -23.74 11.66 0.32
N GLY A 88 -23.81 12.22 -0.88
CA GLY A 88 -25.01 12.86 -1.42
C GLY A 88 -25.82 11.96 -2.37
N ASP A 89 -26.87 12.53 -2.93
CA ASP A 89 -27.70 11.84 -3.92
C ASP A 89 -26.94 11.56 -5.22
N GLN A 90 -26.04 12.46 -5.60
CA GLN A 90 -25.21 12.36 -6.80
C GLN A 90 -23.76 11.97 -6.46
N MET A 91 -23.22 11.01 -7.20
CA MET A 91 -21.79 10.75 -7.31
C MET A 91 -21.13 11.90 -8.07
N VAL A 92 -20.02 12.40 -7.55
CA VAL A 92 -19.24 13.47 -8.18
C VAL A 92 -17.80 13.00 -8.27
N LEU A 93 -17.13 13.26 -9.39
CA LEU A 93 -15.71 12.97 -9.52
C LEU A 93 -14.89 14.10 -8.89
N VAL A 94 -13.92 13.77 -8.03
CA VAL A 94 -12.93 14.74 -7.52
C VAL A 94 -11.56 14.53 -8.17
N PRO A 95 -10.68 15.55 -8.16
CA PRO A 95 -9.31 15.40 -8.67
C PRO A 95 -8.63 14.18 -8.07
N SER A 96 -8.00 13.38 -8.92
CA SER A 96 -7.46 12.07 -8.60
C SER A 96 -6.04 11.92 -9.17
N ALA A 97 -5.26 10.96 -8.67
CA ALA A 97 -3.83 10.85 -8.91
C ALA A 97 -3.47 9.64 -9.79
N PRO A 98 -2.33 9.67 -10.52
CA PRO A 98 -1.82 8.49 -11.20
C PRO A 98 -1.33 7.46 -10.18
N VAL A 99 -1.52 6.18 -10.48
CA VAL A 99 -1.03 5.07 -9.64
C VAL A 99 -0.14 4.14 -10.46
N LEU A 100 0.86 3.54 -9.81
CA LEU A 100 1.80 2.62 -10.44
C LEU A 100 1.42 1.17 -10.10
N SER A 101 1.48 0.30 -11.11
CA SER A 101 1.35 -1.15 -10.99
C SER A 101 -0.04 -1.68 -10.58
N GLU A 102 -1.02 -1.51 -11.46
CA GLU A 102 -2.35 -2.14 -11.50
C GLU A 102 -2.88 -2.57 -10.11
N PRO A 103 -3.20 -1.60 -9.22
CA PRO A 103 -3.87 -1.94 -7.98
C PRO A 103 -5.20 -2.61 -8.29
N HIS A 104 -5.35 -3.86 -7.87
CA HIS A 104 -6.55 -4.62 -8.19
C HIS A 104 -7.70 -4.37 -7.22
N ILE A 105 -7.43 -4.10 -5.94
CA ILE A 105 -8.44 -3.93 -4.87
C ILE A 105 -7.90 -2.90 -3.87
N ALA A 106 -8.80 -2.09 -3.29
CA ALA A 106 -8.49 -1.17 -2.21
C ALA A 106 -9.42 -1.36 -1.01
N VAL A 107 -8.92 -1.07 0.20
CA VAL A 107 -9.74 -0.96 1.40
C VAL A 107 -9.52 0.41 2.02
N ILE A 108 -10.62 1.09 2.35
CA ILE A 108 -10.60 2.43 2.95
C ILE A 108 -11.13 2.33 4.38
N ILE A 109 -10.28 2.67 5.36
CA ILE A 109 -10.62 2.68 6.79
C ILE A 109 -10.45 4.08 7.39
N PRO A 110 -11.27 4.48 8.39
CA PRO A 110 -11.04 5.68 9.16
C PRO A 110 -9.71 5.62 9.90
N ARG A 111 -9.00 6.75 9.95
CA ARG A 111 -7.70 6.85 10.66
C ARG A 111 -7.81 6.45 12.12
N GLU A 112 -8.97 6.67 12.75
CA GLU A 112 -9.25 6.39 14.15
C GLU A 112 -9.07 4.89 14.48
N LEU A 113 -9.29 4.00 13.50
CA LEU A 113 -9.05 2.56 13.68
C LEU A 113 -7.57 2.20 13.80
N MET A 114 -6.68 3.05 13.29
CA MET A 114 -5.22 2.88 13.31
C MET A 114 -4.51 3.80 14.31
N ALA A 115 -5.22 4.80 14.85
CA ALA A 115 -4.67 5.74 15.81
C ALA A 115 -4.07 5.01 17.04
N GLY A 116 -2.82 5.33 17.37
CA GLY A 116 -2.07 4.69 18.46
C GLY A 116 -1.57 3.26 18.19
N LYS A 117 -1.91 2.65 17.05
CA LYS A 117 -1.44 1.30 16.67
C LYS A 117 -0.21 1.33 15.77
N VAL A 118 -0.06 2.39 14.98
CA VAL A 118 1.12 2.60 14.12
C VAL A 118 2.24 3.21 14.96
N LYS A 119 3.32 2.44 15.15
CA LYS A 119 4.51 2.90 15.89
C LYS A 119 5.42 3.69 14.95
N GLY A 120 5.95 4.82 15.42
CA GLY A 120 6.98 5.58 14.70
C GLY A 120 8.39 5.02 14.88
N ILE A 121 8.63 4.28 15.97
CA ILE A 121 9.92 3.69 16.33
C ILE A 121 9.72 2.21 16.63
N TRP A 122 10.66 1.38 16.17
CA TRP A 122 10.65 -0.06 16.45
C TRP A 122 11.04 -0.35 17.89
N ASP A 123 10.37 -1.31 18.51
CA ASP A 123 10.74 -1.81 19.84
C ASP A 123 12.02 -2.66 19.73
N ARG A 124 13.01 -2.43 20.61
CA ARG A 124 14.29 -3.19 20.62
C ARG A 124 14.12 -4.68 20.88
N ILE A 125 12.95 -5.11 21.35
CA ILE A 125 12.60 -6.53 21.52
C ILE A 125 11.58 -7.03 20.48
N HIS A 126 11.43 -6.35 19.34
CA HIS A 126 10.44 -6.73 18.31
C HIS A 126 10.73 -8.13 17.71
N PRO A 127 9.71 -9.01 17.57
CA PRO A 127 9.90 -10.39 17.12
C PRO A 127 10.48 -10.52 15.71
N PHE A 128 10.25 -9.53 14.84
CA PHE A 128 10.79 -9.48 13.46
C PHE A 128 12.30 -9.73 13.39
N PHE A 129 13.07 -9.30 14.40
CA PHE A 129 14.52 -9.48 14.45
C PHE A 129 15.00 -10.27 15.67
N ALA A 130 14.12 -11.04 16.33
CA ALA A 130 14.47 -11.80 17.52
C ALA A 130 15.58 -12.83 17.27
N GLU A 131 15.59 -13.47 16.10
CA GLU A 131 16.67 -14.42 15.73
C GLU A 131 18.02 -13.72 15.62
N THR A 132 18.05 -12.51 15.06
CA THR A 132 19.26 -11.68 14.96
C THR A 132 19.77 -11.28 16.35
N VAL A 133 18.87 -10.90 17.27
CA VAL A 133 19.21 -10.60 18.68
C VAL A 133 19.77 -11.84 19.39
N ALA A 134 19.16 -13.01 19.18
CA ALA A 134 19.64 -14.27 19.75
C ALA A 134 21.04 -14.64 19.24
N GLN A 135 21.30 -14.48 17.93
CA GLN A 135 22.64 -14.70 17.37
C GLN A 135 23.67 -13.72 17.94
N ALA A 136 23.32 -12.44 18.03
CA ALA A 136 24.18 -11.43 18.64
C ALA A 136 24.50 -11.80 20.11
N THR A 137 23.50 -12.26 20.86
CA THR A 137 23.67 -12.71 22.26
C THR A 137 24.62 -13.90 22.38
N LYS A 138 24.51 -14.91 21.49
CA LYS A 138 25.47 -16.03 21.42
C LYS A 138 26.90 -15.54 21.17
N HIS A 139 27.05 -14.52 20.34
CA HIS A 139 28.32 -13.85 20.08
C HIS A 139 28.73 -12.82 21.15
N ARG A 140 27.95 -12.67 22.23
CA ARG A 140 28.17 -11.68 23.30
C ARG A 140 28.24 -10.24 22.77
N ILE A 141 27.41 -9.96 21.77
CA ILE A 141 27.21 -8.64 21.15
C ILE A 141 25.97 -8.00 21.74
N VAL A 142 26.12 -6.77 22.25
CA VAL A 142 25.02 -5.87 22.58
C VAL A 142 24.81 -4.99 21.35
N LEU A 143 23.70 -5.20 20.63
CA LEU A 143 23.46 -4.63 19.30
C LEU A 143 23.43 -3.09 19.33
N GLU A 144 23.00 -2.51 20.43
CA GLU A 144 22.88 -1.06 20.61
C GLU A 144 24.21 -0.37 20.95
N LYS A 145 25.30 -1.14 21.13
CA LYS A 145 26.58 -0.59 21.63
C LYS A 145 27.81 -1.08 20.89
N HIS A 146 27.78 -2.32 20.43
CA HIS A 146 28.98 -2.97 19.90
C HIS A 146 29.04 -2.86 18.38
N SER A 147 30.22 -2.46 17.92
CA SER A 147 30.62 -2.48 16.52
C SER A 147 31.83 -3.40 16.37
N LYS A 148 31.63 -4.64 15.90
CA LYS A 148 32.64 -5.72 15.93
C LYS A 148 32.45 -6.72 14.79
N VAL A 149 33.57 -7.30 14.35
CA VAL A 149 33.58 -8.45 13.44
C VAL A 149 33.82 -9.74 14.23
N ILE A 150 32.91 -10.70 14.09
CA ILE A 150 33.00 -12.05 14.68
C ILE A 150 33.27 -13.06 13.57
N ARG A 151 34.19 -13.99 13.83
CA ARG A 151 34.54 -15.09 12.91
C ARG A 151 34.03 -16.39 13.51
N GLU A 152 33.19 -17.11 12.78
CA GLU A 152 32.61 -18.37 13.22
C GLU A 152 32.62 -19.39 12.05
N GLY A 153 33.47 -20.40 12.15
CA GLY A 153 33.66 -21.38 11.07
C GLY A 153 34.03 -20.73 9.72
N PHE A 154 33.25 -21.04 8.69
CA PHE A 154 33.36 -20.43 7.35
C PHE A 154 32.62 -19.10 7.22
N GLY A 155 31.83 -18.72 8.22
CA GLY A 155 31.05 -17.49 8.26
C GLY A 155 31.73 -16.36 9.01
N ARG A 156 31.29 -15.14 8.71
CA ARG A 156 31.66 -13.93 9.42
C ARG A 156 30.45 -13.05 9.66
N PHE A 157 30.39 -12.49 10.86
CA PHE A 157 29.33 -11.57 11.27
C PHE A 157 29.92 -10.21 11.56
N VAL A 158 29.45 -9.19 10.86
CA VAL A 158 29.81 -7.80 11.09
C VAL A 158 28.65 -7.14 11.79
N TYR A 159 28.81 -6.86 13.08
CA TYR A 159 27.85 -6.09 13.87
C TYR A 159 28.29 -4.63 13.87
N MET A 160 27.39 -3.71 13.58
CA MET A 160 27.63 -2.28 13.70
C MET A 160 26.39 -1.54 14.18
N THR A 161 26.62 -0.38 14.77
CA THR A 161 25.57 0.61 15.05
C THR A 161 25.56 1.67 13.95
N SER A 162 24.41 2.31 13.75
CA SER A 162 24.29 3.53 12.96
C SER A 162 23.62 4.62 13.78
N SER A 163 24.26 5.79 13.85
CA SER A 163 23.62 7.03 14.32
C SER A 163 24.05 8.15 13.41
N ALA A 164 23.10 8.82 12.79
CA ALA A 164 23.36 9.84 11.79
C ALA A 164 24.38 10.88 12.30
N PRO A 165 25.48 11.16 11.57
CA PRO A 165 25.77 10.74 10.19
C PRO A 165 26.77 9.56 10.07
N THR A 166 27.04 8.83 11.15
CA THR A 166 28.16 7.88 11.22
C THR A 166 27.74 6.44 11.50
N PHE A 167 28.45 5.49 10.91
CA PHE A 167 28.46 4.09 11.34
C PHE A 167 29.46 3.89 12.48
N GLY A 168 29.22 2.88 13.32
CA GLY A 168 30.14 2.49 14.39
C GLY A 168 31.39 1.73 13.90
N LEU A 169 31.42 1.32 12.63
CA LEU A 169 32.62 0.85 11.93
C LEU A 169 32.91 1.71 10.70
N ASN A 170 34.12 2.26 10.60
CA ASN A 170 34.57 3.00 9.41
C ASN A 170 35.00 2.09 8.26
N SER A 171 35.43 0.86 8.57
CA SER A 171 35.80 -0.15 7.59
C SER A 171 35.88 -1.55 8.24
N PHE A 172 35.75 -2.58 7.41
CA PHE A 172 36.13 -3.95 7.76
C PHE A 172 36.63 -4.66 6.49
N THR A 173 37.59 -5.57 6.63
CA THR A 173 38.10 -6.37 5.49
C THR A 173 37.11 -7.50 5.20
N ALA A 174 36.58 -7.66 4.00
CA ALA A 174 35.75 -8.83 3.63
C ALA A 174 36.61 -9.97 3.04
N ASN A 175 36.09 -11.20 3.02
CA ASN A 175 36.71 -12.31 2.28
C ASN A 175 35.71 -12.86 1.24
N HIS A 176 36.11 -12.82 -0.04
CA HIS A 176 35.30 -13.29 -1.18
C HIS A 176 34.92 -14.78 -1.12
N ASP A 177 35.70 -15.60 -0.40
CA ASP A 177 35.46 -17.03 -0.23
C ASP A 177 34.59 -17.35 1.00
N LYS A 178 34.07 -16.33 1.70
CA LYS A 178 33.31 -16.50 2.93
C LYS A 178 31.93 -15.86 2.84
N VAL A 179 31.01 -16.44 3.61
CA VAL A 179 29.69 -15.84 3.83
C VAL A 179 29.84 -14.72 4.85
N GLU A 180 29.49 -13.49 4.45
CA GLU A 180 29.50 -12.30 5.30
C GLU A 180 28.05 -11.92 5.62
N THR A 181 27.70 -11.88 6.91
CA THR A 181 26.43 -11.33 7.39
C THR A 181 26.70 -10.00 8.04
N VAL A 182 26.07 -8.94 7.54
CA VAL A 182 26.14 -7.60 8.15
C VAL A 182 24.86 -7.33 8.93
N VAL A 183 25.00 -6.97 10.19
CA VAL A 183 23.93 -6.58 11.10
C VAL A 183 24.17 -5.14 11.49
N ASP A 184 23.32 -4.24 11.00
CA ASP A 184 23.30 -2.83 11.40
C ASP A 184 22.14 -2.58 12.37
N THR A 185 22.42 -1.86 13.45
CA THR A 185 21.42 -1.43 14.43
C THR A 185 21.38 0.09 14.45
N ASN A 186 20.32 0.66 13.87
CA ASN A 186 20.07 2.09 13.97
C ASN A 186 19.73 2.45 15.42
N ILE A 187 20.56 3.31 16.01
CA ILE A 187 20.46 3.82 17.38
C ILE A 187 20.21 5.34 17.41
N ASP A 188 19.78 5.93 16.29
CA ASP A 188 19.18 7.27 16.32
C ASP A 188 17.98 7.24 17.27
N ASP A 189 17.85 8.28 18.09
CA ASP A 189 16.86 8.43 19.16
C ASP A 189 16.96 7.37 20.30
N ILE A 190 18.17 6.86 20.59
CA ILE A 190 18.57 6.41 21.95
C ILE A 190 19.17 7.59 22.72
#